data_AF-A0A6B2ULH4-F1
#
_entry.id   AF-A0A6B2ULH4-F1
#
_cell.length_a   1.000
_cell.length_b   1.000
_cell.length_c   1.000
_cell.angle_alpha   90.00
_cell.angle_beta   90.00
_cell.angle_gamma   90.00
#
_symmetry.space_group_name_H-M   'P 1'
#
loop_
_entity.id
_entity.type
_entity.pdbx_description
1 polymer ?
#
loop_
_entity_poly.entity_id
_entity_poly.type
_entity_poly.pdbx_seq_one_letter_code
_entity_poly.pdbx_strand_id
1 'polypeptide(L)'
;SRLGGLDLRTARHRDPLLGLSPFGPVLDTQPAHALATPAPGLLIGTNSEEGNLYSVPFGTHTSDTAADVLATARAAHPDPARLLAHYAEARPDATPGETRAAVRGAALFRAGSRALAEAATAAGTPTFAYE
;
A
#
# COMPACT_ATOMS: atom_id res chain seq x y z
N SER A 1 14.17 -18.57 7.83
CA SER A 1 13.64 -18.08 9.13
C SER A 1 12.21 -18.56 9.30
N ARG A 2 11.78 -18.99 10.50
CA ARG A 2 10.39 -19.47 10.76
C ARG A 2 9.35 -18.35 10.86
N LEU A 3 9.76 -17.09 10.67
CA LEU A 3 8.92 -15.90 10.85
C LEU A 3 8.39 -15.31 9.53
N GLY A 4 8.92 -15.72 8.38
CA GLY A 4 8.43 -15.28 7.08
C GLY A 4 7.13 -16.00 6.70
N GLY A 5 6.18 -15.29 6.09
CA GLY A 5 4.94 -15.87 5.58
C GLY A 5 3.83 -16.07 6.61
N LEU A 6 3.97 -15.50 7.81
CA LEU A 6 2.87 -15.45 8.78
C LEU A 6 1.76 -14.52 8.27
N ASP A 7 0.51 -14.98 8.35
CA ASP A 7 -0.64 -14.14 8.09
C ASP A 7 -0.91 -13.25 9.30
N LEU A 8 -0.54 -11.97 9.20
CA LEU A 8 -0.74 -10.99 10.27
C LEU A 8 -2.13 -10.32 10.22
N ARG A 9 -3.03 -10.77 9.33
CA ARG A 9 -4.39 -10.22 9.25
C ARG A 9 -5.21 -10.68 10.45
N THR A 10 -6.01 -9.75 10.95
CA THR A 10 -7.04 -10.01 11.96
C THR A 10 -8.41 -9.67 11.36
N ALA A 11 -9.48 -9.89 12.12
CA ALA A 11 -10.82 -9.48 11.70
C ALA A 11 -10.93 -7.96 11.43
N ARG A 12 -10.05 -7.14 12.01
CA ARG A 12 -10.10 -5.66 11.92
C ARG A 12 -8.90 -5.01 11.25
N HIS A 13 -7.75 -5.69 11.22
CA HIS A 13 -6.50 -5.12 10.75
C HIS A 13 -5.85 -5.99 9.67
N ARG A 14 -5.19 -5.32 8.73
CA ARG A 14 -4.33 -5.93 7.72
C ARG A 14 -2.89 -5.63 8.03
N ASP A 15 -1.99 -6.43 7.47
CA ASP A 15 -0.57 -6.10 7.46
C ASP A 15 -0.33 -4.93 6.49
N PRO A 16 0.03 -3.73 6.98
CA PRO A 16 0.31 -2.59 6.11
C PRO A 16 1.58 -2.78 5.27
N LEU A 17 2.42 -3.78 5.59
CA LEU A 17 3.68 -4.07 4.89
C LEU A 17 3.53 -5.19 3.85
N LEU A 18 2.32 -5.73 3.64
CA LEU A 18 2.06 -6.84 2.71
C LEU A 18 3.00 -8.05 2.89
N GLY A 19 3.41 -8.34 4.13
CA GLY A 19 4.32 -9.44 4.45
C GLY A 19 5.79 -9.20 4.07
N LEU A 20 6.17 -7.98 3.67
CA LEU A 20 7.55 -7.65 3.26
C LEU A 20 8.54 -7.65 4.42
N SER A 21 8.09 -7.28 5.62
CA SER A 21 8.93 -7.29 6.82
C SER A 21 8.41 -8.28 7.84
N PRO A 22 9.27 -9.16 8.41
CA PRO A 22 8.89 -10.04 9.50
C PRO A 22 8.65 -9.30 10.83
N PHE A 23 9.10 -8.04 10.92
CA PHE A 23 8.95 -7.20 12.10
C PHE A 23 8.50 -5.79 11.71
N GLY A 24 7.53 -5.24 12.45
CA GLY A 24 7.06 -3.87 12.29
C GLY A 24 6.50 -3.33 13.60
N PRO A 25 6.25 -2.01 13.68
CA PRO A 25 5.58 -1.41 14.82
C PRO A 25 4.18 -2.01 15.02
N VAL A 26 3.81 -2.29 16.28
CA VAL A 26 2.49 -2.79 16.66
C VAL A 26 1.82 -1.78 17.59
N LEU A 27 0.73 -1.19 17.11
CA LEU A 27 -0.08 -0.21 17.84
C LEU A 27 -1.57 -0.49 17.56
N ASP A 28 -2.44 -0.10 18.48
CA ASP A 28 -3.90 -0.20 18.29
C ASP A 28 -4.39 0.66 17.11
N THR A 29 -3.74 1.79 16.88
CA THR A 29 -4.01 2.72 15.78
C THR A 29 -2.75 2.92 14.96
N GLN A 30 -2.85 2.80 13.63
CA GLN A 30 -1.73 3.11 12.74
C GLN A 30 -1.30 4.58 12.90
N PRO A 31 0.00 4.89 12.93
CA PRO A 31 0.49 6.26 13.06
C PRO A 31 -0.10 7.23 12.03
N ALA A 32 -0.39 6.75 10.81
CA ALA A 32 -1.03 7.52 9.75
C ALA A 32 -2.43 8.06 10.10
N HIS A 33 -3.09 7.52 11.12
CA HIS A 33 -4.41 7.97 11.59
C HIS A 33 -4.38 8.69 12.94
N ALA A 34 -3.21 8.79 13.59
CA ALA A 34 -3.10 9.13 15.00
C ALA A 34 -2.59 10.56 15.26
N LEU A 35 -2.52 11.43 14.24
CA LEU A 35 -2.06 12.81 14.45
C LEU A 35 -3.12 13.61 15.22
N ALA A 36 -2.85 13.89 16.49
CA ALA A 36 -3.81 14.54 17.40
C ALA A 36 -3.51 16.03 17.67
N THR A 37 -2.29 16.48 17.37
CA THR A 37 -1.84 17.86 17.60
C THR A 37 -1.25 18.46 16.33
N PRO A 38 -1.51 19.74 16.03
CA PRO A 38 -0.93 20.40 14.87
C PRO A 38 0.60 20.40 14.93
N ALA A 39 1.23 20.13 13.78
CA ALA A 39 2.66 20.30 13.55
C ALA A 39 2.94 21.62 12.79
N PRO A 40 4.22 22.08 12.71
CA PRO A 40 4.57 23.30 11.96
C PRO A 40 4.23 23.24 10.46
N GLY A 41 4.17 22.05 9.87
CA GLY A 41 3.77 21.81 8.49
C GLY A 41 4.12 20.39 8.03
N LEU A 42 3.43 19.90 7.00
CA LEU A 42 3.67 18.61 6.36
C LEU A 42 3.79 18.78 4.85
N LEU A 43 4.89 18.34 4.27
CA LEU A 43 5.05 18.11 2.84
C LEU A 43 5.20 16.59 2.63
N ILE A 44 4.32 16.01 1.82
CA ILE A 44 4.27 14.56 1.60
C ILE A 44 3.88 14.24 0.16
N GLY A 45 4.31 13.11 -0.37
CA GLY A 45 3.94 12.69 -1.70
C GLY A 45 4.36 11.26 -1.99
N THR A 46 4.05 10.79 -3.19
CA THR A 46 4.38 9.45 -3.68
C THR A 46 4.77 9.51 -5.14
N ASN A 47 5.63 8.60 -5.59
CA ASN A 47 5.91 8.48 -7.02
C ASN A 47 4.89 7.54 -7.70
N SER A 48 4.69 7.71 -9.00
CA SER A 48 3.74 6.92 -9.79
C SER A 48 4.05 5.41 -9.80
N GLU A 49 5.33 5.04 -9.76
CA GLU A 49 5.84 3.67 -9.99
C GLU A 49 6.47 2.98 -8.78
N GLU A 50 6.21 3.42 -7.54
CA GLU A 50 6.89 2.88 -6.34
C GLU A 50 6.76 1.36 -6.17
N GLY A 51 5.66 0.77 -6.67
CA GLY A 51 5.46 -0.67 -6.64
C GLY A 51 6.48 -1.49 -7.44
N ASN A 52 7.14 -0.89 -8.44
CA ASN A 52 8.18 -1.54 -9.25
C ASN A 52 9.42 -1.89 -8.43
N LEU A 53 9.67 -1.17 -7.32
CA LEU A 53 10.76 -1.44 -6.37
C LEU A 53 10.78 -2.89 -5.88
N TYR A 54 9.62 -3.54 -5.81
CA TYR A 54 9.48 -4.88 -5.24
C TYR A 54 9.46 -6.03 -6.28
N SER A 55 9.61 -5.72 -7.56
CA SER A 55 9.62 -6.75 -8.63
C SER A 55 10.72 -6.57 -9.66
N VAL A 56 11.03 -5.33 -10.05
CA VAL A 56 12.04 -5.06 -11.09
C VAL A 56 13.45 -5.47 -10.64
N PRO A 57 13.92 -5.11 -9.43
CA PRO A 57 15.26 -5.51 -8.98
C PRO A 57 15.45 -7.03 -8.85
N PHE A 58 14.36 -7.79 -8.74
CA PHE A 58 14.38 -9.24 -8.55
C PHE A 58 14.04 -10.02 -9.82
N GLY A 59 13.81 -9.33 -10.96
CA GLY A 59 13.47 -9.96 -12.23
C GLY A 59 12.11 -10.67 -12.26
N THR A 60 11.23 -10.40 -11.29
CA THR A 60 9.91 -11.06 -11.18
C THR A 60 8.82 -10.30 -11.92
N HIS A 61 9.09 -9.06 -12.34
CA HIS A 61 8.08 -8.21 -12.97
C HIS A 61 7.50 -8.82 -14.26
N THR A 62 8.31 -9.51 -15.06
CA THR A 62 7.86 -10.13 -16.33
C THR A 62 7.31 -11.54 -16.17
N SER A 63 7.50 -12.17 -15.00
CA SER A 63 7.04 -13.53 -14.70
C SER A 63 5.86 -13.59 -13.75
N ASP A 64 5.39 -12.43 -13.26
CA ASP A 64 4.20 -12.31 -12.43
C ASP A 64 2.96 -12.89 -13.13
N THR A 65 2.16 -13.62 -12.36
CA THR A 65 0.94 -14.29 -12.85
C THR A 65 -0.33 -13.61 -12.33
N ALA A 66 -1.48 -13.96 -12.91
CA ALA A 66 -2.78 -13.55 -12.37
C ALA A 66 -3.01 -14.03 -10.93
N ALA A 67 -2.40 -15.17 -10.55
CA ALA A 67 -2.46 -15.67 -9.17
C ALA A 67 -1.67 -14.77 -8.20
N ASP A 68 -0.50 -14.25 -8.62
CA ASP A 68 0.30 -13.31 -7.84
C ASP A 68 -0.41 -11.96 -7.66
N VAL A 69 -1.08 -11.49 -8.72
CA VAL A 69 -1.95 -10.31 -8.67
C VAL A 69 -3.08 -10.51 -7.64
N LEU A 70 -3.79 -11.63 -7.72
CA LEU A 70 -4.88 -11.94 -6.80
C LEU A 70 -4.40 -12.08 -5.35
N ALA A 71 -3.26 -12.73 -5.12
CA ALA A 71 -2.65 -12.84 -3.79
C ALA A 71 -2.32 -11.46 -3.22
N THR A 72 -1.73 -10.58 -4.04
CA THR A 72 -1.40 -9.21 -3.65
C THR A 72 -2.66 -8.40 -3.34
N ALA A 73 -3.70 -8.49 -4.18
CA ALA A 73 -4.99 -7.82 -3.94
C ALA A 73 -5.67 -8.30 -2.65
N ARG A 74 -5.64 -9.61 -2.38
CA ARG A 74 -6.17 -10.21 -1.14
C ARG A 74 -5.44 -9.73 0.11
N ALA A 75 -4.16 -9.39 0.01
CA ALA A 75 -3.40 -8.77 1.10
C ALA A 75 -3.74 -7.27 1.24
N ALA A 76 -3.86 -6.56 0.11
CA ALA A 76 -4.03 -5.11 0.07
C ALA A 76 -5.43 -4.60 0.42
N HIS A 77 -6.51 -5.32 0.09
CA HIS A 77 -7.86 -4.75 0.16
C HIS A 77 -8.93 -5.76 0.67
N PRO A 78 -9.94 -5.32 1.45
CA PRO A 78 -11.06 -6.17 1.93
C PRO A 78 -11.85 -6.82 0.80
N ASP A 79 -12.02 -6.10 -0.30
CA ASP A 79 -12.68 -6.56 -1.51
C ASP A 79 -11.68 -6.61 -2.67
N PRO A 80 -10.92 -7.70 -2.83
CA PRO A 80 -9.93 -7.81 -3.89
C PRO A 80 -10.57 -7.83 -5.28
N ALA A 81 -11.81 -8.29 -5.42
CA ALA A 81 -12.50 -8.32 -6.71
C ALA A 81 -12.79 -6.90 -7.20
N ARG A 82 -13.33 -6.04 -6.33
CA ARG A 82 -13.56 -4.62 -6.64
C ARG A 82 -12.25 -3.88 -6.96
N LEU A 83 -11.18 -4.17 -6.21
CA LEU A 83 -9.87 -3.57 -6.48
C LEU A 83 -9.35 -3.95 -7.87
N LEU A 84 -9.44 -5.23 -8.24
CA LEU A 84 -8.95 -5.70 -9.53
C LEU A 84 -9.83 -5.23 -10.69
N ALA A 85 -11.15 -5.13 -10.50
CA ALA A 85 -12.04 -4.53 -11.49
C ALA A 85 -11.65 -3.06 -11.77
N HIS A 86 -11.36 -2.28 -10.73
CA HIS A 86 -10.88 -0.91 -10.89
C HIS A 86 -9.58 -0.83 -11.72
N TYR A 87 -8.61 -1.70 -11.47
CA TYR A 87 -7.38 -1.72 -12.25
C TYR A 87 -7.58 -2.20 -13.69
N ALA A 88 -8.46 -3.18 -13.92
CA ALA A 88 -8.80 -3.63 -15.26
C ALA A 88 -9.47 -2.52 -16.08
N GLU A 89 -10.34 -1.72 -15.47
CA GLU A 89 -10.96 -0.56 -16.13
C GLU A 89 -9.96 0.58 -16.38
N ALA A 90 -9.13 0.90 -15.38
CA ALA A 90 -8.19 2.01 -15.47
C ALA A 90 -6.97 1.70 -16.35
N ARG A 91 -6.62 0.41 -16.53
CA ARG A 91 -5.43 -0.06 -17.23
C ARG A 91 -5.71 -1.36 -18.00
N PRO A 92 -6.56 -1.33 -19.03
CA PRO A 92 -7.01 -2.53 -19.74
C PRO A 92 -5.88 -3.35 -20.37
N ASP A 93 -4.78 -2.68 -20.74
CA ASP A 93 -3.64 -3.31 -21.41
C ASP A 93 -2.49 -3.69 -20.46
N ALA A 94 -2.67 -3.51 -19.15
CA ALA A 94 -1.62 -3.80 -18.18
C ALA A 94 -1.35 -5.32 -18.08
N THR A 95 -0.08 -5.66 -18.13
CA THR A 95 0.41 -7.00 -17.79
C THR A 95 0.11 -7.33 -16.32
N PRO A 96 0.17 -8.62 -15.93
CA PRO A 96 0.05 -9.00 -14.52
C PRO A 96 1.11 -8.31 -13.63
N GLY A 97 2.35 -8.16 -14.11
CA GLY A 97 3.41 -7.47 -13.39
C GLY A 97 3.11 -6.01 -13.12
N GLU A 98 2.63 -5.28 -14.13
CA GLU A 98 2.23 -3.88 -13.99
C GLU A 98 1.02 -3.72 -13.07
N THR A 99 0.05 -4.63 -13.16
CA THR A 99 -1.11 -4.65 -12.27
C THR A 99 -0.70 -4.91 -10.82
N ARG A 100 0.18 -5.91 -10.59
CA ARG A 100 0.70 -6.25 -9.27
C ARG A 100 1.50 -5.09 -8.67
N ALA A 101 2.35 -4.44 -9.48
CA ALA A 101 3.09 -3.26 -9.07
C ALA A 101 2.15 -2.08 -8.71
N ALA A 102 1.11 -1.83 -9.51
CA ALA A 102 0.14 -0.78 -9.23
C ALA A 102 -0.59 -1.00 -7.89
N VAL A 103 -1.03 -2.24 -7.62
CA VAL A 103 -1.65 -2.64 -6.35
C VAL A 103 -0.68 -2.44 -5.18
N ARG A 104 0.57 -2.90 -5.31
CA ARG A 104 1.61 -2.70 -4.28
C ARG A 104 1.86 -1.22 -4.00
N GLY A 105 2.04 -0.42 -5.04
CA GLY A 105 2.27 1.03 -4.91
C GLY A 105 1.12 1.73 -4.19
N ALA A 106 -0.12 1.34 -4.50
CA ALA A 106 -1.29 1.88 -3.81
C ALA A 106 -1.33 1.51 -2.33
N ALA A 107 -1.04 0.25 -2.01
CA ALA A 107 -1.16 -0.26 -0.64
C ALA A 107 0.00 0.17 0.28
N LEU A 108 1.24 0.13 -0.22
CA LEU A 108 2.43 0.36 0.60
C LEU A 108 2.77 1.83 0.78
N PHE A 109 2.39 2.68 -0.18
CA PHE A 109 2.81 4.08 -0.17
C PHE A 109 1.62 5.03 -0.24
N ARG A 110 0.78 4.95 -1.28
CA ARG A 110 -0.29 5.95 -1.49
C ARG A 110 -1.33 5.98 -0.38
N ALA A 111 -1.85 4.82 0.03
CA ALA A 111 -2.91 4.75 1.03
C ALA A 111 -2.48 5.34 2.38
N GLY A 112 -1.27 4.98 2.84
CA GLY A 112 -0.70 5.49 4.09
C GLY A 112 -0.37 6.98 4.03
N SER A 113 0.27 7.44 2.94
CA SER A 113 0.59 8.85 2.74
C SER A 113 -0.66 9.72 2.70
N ARG A 114 -1.71 9.26 2.01
CA ARG A 114 -3.00 9.95 1.95
C ARG A 114 -3.66 10.02 3.33
N ALA A 115 -3.71 8.90 4.06
CA ALA A 115 -4.28 8.86 5.40
C ALA A 115 -3.56 9.83 6.36
N LEU A 116 -2.23 9.88 6.31
CA LEU A 116 -1.44 10.80 7.12
C LEU A 116 -1.70 12.27 6.75
N ALA A 117 -1.79 12.59 5.46
CA ALA A 117 -2.11 13.94 5.00
C ALA A 117 -3.52 14.38 5.46
N GLU A 118 -4.50 13.46 5.40
CA GLU A 118 -5.87 13.70 5.88
C GLU A 118 -5.89 13.92 7.40
N ALA A 119 -5.21 13.08 8.19
CA ALA A 119 -5.11 13.24 9.64
C ALA A 119 -4.40 14.55 10.02
N ALA A 120 -3.32 14.93 9.32
CA ALA A 120 -2.59 16.17 9.56
C ALA A 120 -3.44 17.40 9.29
N THR A 121 -4.18 17.39 8.18
CA THR A 121 -5.12 18.46 7.82
C THR A 121 -6.23 18.58 8.86
N ALA A 122 -6.80 17.46 9.30
CA ALA A 122 -7.84 17.44 10.35
C ALA A 122 -7.34 17.98 11.70
N ALA A 123 -6.05 17.77 12.01
CA ALA A 123 -5.40 18.32 13.20
C ALA A 123 -4.98 19.79 13.07
N GLY A 124 -5.24 20.45 11.92
CA GLY A 124 -4.87 21.85 11.69
C GLY A 124 -3.42 22.08 11.25
N THR A 125 -2.72 21.04 10.80
CA THR A 125 -1.36 21.17 10.23
C THR A 125 -1.43 21.67 8.79
N PRO A 126 -0.70 22.74 8.41
CA PRO A 126 -0.54 23.11 7.00
C PRO A 126 0.05 21.94 6.20
N THR A 127 -0.72 21.41 5.26
CA THR A 127 -0.39 20.16 4.56
C THR A 127 -0.34 20.38 3.06
N PHE A 128 0.76 19.97 2.43
CA PHE A 128 1.00 20.06 0.99
C PHE A 128 1.33 18.67 0.44
N ALA A 129 0.64 18.28 -0.62
CA ALA A 129 0.81 16.98 -1.27
C ALA A 129 1.38 17.13 -2.68
N TYR A 130 2.26 16.19 -3.09
CA TYR A 130 2.73 16.08 -4.47
C TYR A 130 2.59 14.64 -4.99
N GLU A 131 2.58 14.53 -6.32
CA GLU A 131 2.68 13.28 -7.08
C GLU A 131 3.58 13.51 -8.31
#